data_AF-A0A818NUA6-F1
#
_entry.id   AF-A0A818NUA6-F1
#
_cell.length_a   1.000
_cell.length_b   1.000
_cell.length_c   1.000
_cell.angle_alpha   90.00
_cell.angle_beta   90.00
_cell.angle_gamma   90.00
#
_symmetry.space_group_name_H-M   'P 1'
#
loop_
_entity.id
_entity.type
_entity.pdbx_description
1 polymer ?
#
loop_
_entity_poly.entity_id
_entity_poly.type
_entity_poly.pdbx_seq_one_letter_code
_entity_poly.pdbx_strand_id
1 'polypeptide(L)'
;MAQNYQRIQQITGRRQSAALPVFMREEHDRRLSLCINAQHRLSTVSQIFSPHGTEYHPQLLVPPNGPDAPQQLFLTEATEQDNETMLRRRISIISSRYPPLEETINEEDITESNQEPASQQRRTFLFFAQPIVSGLLVLPILILFWQCGWNLTLIVLNHLNGSASILHLQEYDSEEYTDYSSRLLLILYAIAQICLLMCYLAQDFLFNFLNSRHWLLRNVLLKLHILGLASIYIIQWVMLWTFWDQYTPHEWYFELTLSFSSIFALIVFTGHISDLICAPFLMSYDSIEYCLQFGCPLLTRQMDQWKINLLNYILYEIVISNIAIIAWRGFYHILDKYLYPHNFAMSAGLCLIIGYVLYFPLMYFQTYFEELNVRYEFWTFVAINFPQFYRNIRHLSAFASCLFVWRGFWLLYDTYIYIFEEDYQTYLMLFLISFFILAFLQTSSSTNGPLNNITDEYNFFPLYPNCYLSIVLERYPQLDWFRSPIIERNR
;
A
#
# COMPACT_ATOMS: atom_id res chain seq x y z
N MET A 1 -11.53 -52.69 14.34
CA MET A 1 -10.19 -53.33 14.22
C MET A 1 -9.25 -52.25 13.66
N ALA A 2 -8.71 -51.30 14.41
CA ALA A 2 -7.97 -51.36 15.67
C ALA A 2 -6.81 -52.38 15.60
N GLN A 3 -5.64 -51.94 15.17
CA GLN A 3 -4.31 -52.24 15.75
C GLN A 3 -3.20 -51.85 14.76
N ASN A 4 -2.43 -50.82 15.11
CA ASN A 4 -0.96 -50.93 15.16
C ASN A 4 -0.39 -49.68 15.85
N TYR A 5 -0.20 -49.85 17.16
CA TYR A 5 0.50 -48.95 18.06
C TYR A 5 1.43 -49.84 18.91
N GLN A 6 2.60 -49.29 19.27
CA GLN A 6 3.70 -49.90 20.06
C GLN A 6 4.72 -50.70 19.23
N ARG A 7 6.04 -50.61 19.41
CA ARG A 7 6.89 -50.10 20.51
C ARG A 7 8.33 -50.11 19.98
N ILE A 8 9.19 -49.18 20.41
CA ILE A 8 10.52 -49.48 20.98
C ILE A 8 11.01 -48.22 21.72
N GLN A 9 11.43 -48.44 22.96
CA GLN A 9 11.91 -47.50 23.95
C GLN A 9 13.44 -47.36 23.91
N GLN A 10 13.90 -46.16 24.28
CA GLN A 10 15.01 -45.85 25.20
C GLN A 10 16.44 -46.34 24.90
N ILE A 11 17.35 -45.39 24.69
CA ILE A 11 18.65 -45.35 25.38
C ILE A 11 18.91 -43.92 25.88
N THR A 12 19.17 -43.83 27.19
CA THR A 12 19.56 -42.68 28.00
C THR A 12 21.05 -42.36 27.91
N GLY A 13 21.44 -41.08 28.01
CA GLY A 13 22.85 -40.69 28.17
C GLY A 13 23.05 -39.27 28.72
N ARG A 14 23.06 -39.15 30.05
CA ARG A 14 23.54 -37.99 30.84
C ARG A 14 24.98 -37.61 30.49
N ARG A 15 25.31 -36.32 30.48
CA ARG A 15 26.55 -35.79 31.09
C ARG A 15 26.36 -34.37 31.64
N GLN A 16 26.84 -34.21 32.86
CA GLN A 16 26.80 -33.04 33.73
C GLN A 16 28.12 -32.24 33.62
N SER A 17 27.99 -30.91 33.66
CA SER A 17 28.83 -29.88 34.31
C SER A 17 30.36 -30.04 34.43
N ALA A 18 31.06 -28.97 34.06
CA ALA A 18 32.27 -28.52 34.73
C ALA A 18 32.26 -26.99 34.84
N ALA A 19 32.34 -26.50 36.08
CA ALA A 19 32.57 -25.12 36.47
C ALA A 19 34.01 -24.95 36.98
N LEU A 20 34.41 -23.69 37.22
CA LEU A 20 35.58 -23.15 37.96
C LEU A 20 36.66 -22.46 37.09
N PRO A 21 37.47 -21.52 37.64
CA PRO A 21 37.17 -20.55 38.71
C PRO A 21 37.64 -19.11 38.43
N VAL A 22 37.16 -18.24 39.30
CA VAL A 22 37.58 -16.86 39.60
C VAL A 22 39.02 -16.81 40.13
N PHE A 23 39.79 -15.79 39.75
CA PHE A 23 40.83 -15.18 40.59
C PHE A 23 40.74 -13.65 40.51
N MET A 24 40.90 -13.03 41.69
CA MET A 24 40.80 -11.62 42.02
C MET A 24 42.19 -10.93 42.10
N ARG A 25 42.15 -9.59 42.16
CA ARG A 25 43.17 -8.60 42.63
C ARG A 25 44.20 -8.13 41.57
N GLU A 26 44.56 -6.84 41.46
CA GLU A 26 44.50 -5.69 42.38
C GLU A 26 44.61 -4.34 41.63
N GLU A 27 44.27 -3.25 42.32
CA GLU A 27 44.21 -1.82 41.93
C GLU A 27 45.49 -1.22 41.30
N HIS A 28 45.36 -0.22 40.41
CA HIS A 28 45.53 1.22 40.71
C HIS A 28 45.57 2.08 39.41
N ASP A 29 44.98 3.28 39.49
CA ASP A 29 45.29 4.48 38.68
C ASP A 29 45.23 4.44 37.15
N ARG A 30 44.14 5.02 36.61
CA ARG A 30 44.21 6.30 35.89
C ARG A 30 42.81 6.83 35.55
N ARG A 31 42.37 7.79 36.35
CA ARG A 31 41.49 8.86 35.89
C ARG A 31 42.30 9.73 34.93
N LEU A 32 41.92 9.78 33.66
CA LEU A 32 41.77 11.02 32.88
C LEU A 32 41.34 10.65 31.45
N SER A 33 40.51 11.51 30.87
CA SER A 33 40.07 11.55 29.47
C SER A 33 39.30 10.33 28.95
N LEU A 34 37.98 10.48 28.83
CA LEU A 34 37.17 10.02 27.69
C LEU A 34 35.76 10.64 27.80
N CYS A 35 35.68 11.97 27.60
CA CYS A 35 34.47 12.56 27.05
C CYS A 35 34.47 12.23 25.56
N ILE A 36 33.81 11.15 25.16
CA ILE A 36 33.49 10.92 23.75
C ILE A 36 32.18 11.64 23.47
N ASN A 37 32.28 12.66 22.61
CA ASN A 37 31.17 13.28 21.91
C ASN A 37 30.34 12.20 21.19
N ALA A 38 29.10 12.01 21.61
CA ALA A 38 28.10 11.35 20.80
C ALA A 38 27.70 12.30 19.65
N GLN A 39 28.51 12.35 18.59
CA GLN A 39 28.09 12.97 17.34
C GLN A 39 27.15 12.02 16.61
N HIS A 40 25.88 12.38 16.56
CA HIS A 40 24.90 11.81 15.66
C HIS A 40 25.46 11.80 14.23
N ARG A 41 25.75 10.61 13.70
CA ARG A 41 25.91 10.44 12.25
C ARG A 41 24.54 10.63 11.62
N LEU A 42 24.31 11.82 11.07
CA LEU A 42 23.23 12.06 10.13
C LEU A 42 23.36 11.07 9.00
N SER A 43 22.33 10.26 8.78
CA SER A 43 22.26 9.40 7.61
C SER A 43 22.18 10.29 6.37
N THR A 44 22.84 9.85 5.30
CA THR A 44 22.91 10.49 3.97
C THR A 44 21.53 10.70 3.32
N VAL A 45 20.45 10.22 3.95
CA VAL A 45 19.04 10.41 3.54
C VAL A 45 18.52 11.80 3.88
N SER A 46 19.09 12.48 4.88
CA SER A 46 18.67 13.83 5.31
C SER A 46 19.04 14.97 4.34
N GLN A 47 19.85 14.71 3.31
CA GLN A 47 20.30 15.73 2.35
C GLN A 47 19.41 15.83 1.09
N ILE A 48 18.31 15.09 1.00
CA ILE A 48 17.45 15.05 -0.21
C ILE A 48 16.20 15.95 -0.11
N PHE A 49 15.87 16.51 1.05
CA PHE A 49 14.65 17.32 1.21
C PHE A 49 14.94 18.72 1.74
N SER A 50 14.86 19.71 0.83
CA SER A 50 14.75 21.13 1.19
C SER A 50 13.26 21.47 1.41
N PRO A 51 12.86 22.07 2.53
CA PRO A 51 11.44 22.22 2.90
C PRO A 51 10.75 23.46 2.31
N HIS A 52 11.37 24.22 1.41
CA HIS A 52 10.76 25.46 0.89
C HIS A 52 10.80 25.51 -0.64
N GLY A 53 9.64 25.23 -1.26
CA GLY A 53 9.39 25.43 -2.67
C GLY A 53 8.01 24.92 -3.09
N THR A 54 7.00 25.80 -3.11
CA THR A 54 5.66 25.55 -3.65
C THR A 54 5.61 25.63 -5.19
N GLU A 55 6.69 25.26 -5.86
CA GLU A 55 6.75 25.21 -7.33
C GLU A 55 7.08 23.77 -7.77
N TYR A 56 6.21 23.22 -8.62
CA TYR A 56 6.41 21.92 -9.24
C TYR A 56 7.66 21.96 -10.13
N HIS A 57 8.77 21.42 -9.63
CA HIS A 57 9.94 21.12 -10.43
C HIS A 57 9.91 19.62 -10.81
N PRO A 58 9.94 19.27 -12.12
CA PRO A 58 10.10 17.89 -12.52
C PRO A 58 11.42 17.38 -11.93
N GLN A 59 11.32 16.30 -11.15
CA GLN A 59 12.39 15.65 -10.41
C GLN A 59 13.72 15.68 -11.19
N LEU A 60 14.72 16.36 -10.62
CA LEU A 60 16.10 16.31 -11.09
C LEU A 60 16.63 14.91 -10.80
N LEU A 61 16.59 14.05 -11.81
CA LEU A 61 17.18 12.72 -11.80
C LEU A 61 18.70 12.81 -11.60
N VAL A 62 19.19 12.17 -10.54
CA VAL A 62 20.46 11.46 -10.61
C VAL A 62 20.13 10.10 -11.25
N PRO A 63 20.76 9.71 -12.37
CA PRO A 63 20.43 8.47 -13.06
C PRO A 63 20.79 7.24 -12.20
N PRO A 64 20.08 6.11 -12.37
CA PRO A 64 20.53 4.84 -11.82
C PRO A 64 21.82 4.44 -12.54
N ASN A 65 22.92 4.31 -11.80
CA ASN A 65 24.16 3.79 -12.35
C ASN A 65 23.91 2.37 -12.86
N GLY A 66 24.08 2.17 -14.17
CA GLY A 66 24.02 0.87 -14.81
C GLY A 66 25.18 -0.06 -14.40
N PRO A 67 25.13 -1.33 -14.84
CA PRO A 67 25.96 -2.42 -14.33
C PRO A 67 27.46 -2.39 -14.72
N ASP A 68 27.94 -1.39 -15.47
CA ASP A 68 29.31 -1.36 -16.00
C ASP A 68 30.24 -0.29 -15.36
N ALA A 69 29.84 0.33 -14.26
CA ALA A 69 30.75 1.18 -13.48
C ALA A 69 31.36 0.34 -12.33
N PRO A 70 32.66 -0.03 -12.37
CA PRO A 70 33.30 -0.63 -11.21
C PRO A 70 33.21 0.35 -10.06
N GLN A 71 32.62 -0.07 -8.94
CA GLN A 71 32.76 0.62 -7.67
C GLN A 71 34.27 0.78 -7.41
N GLN A 72 34.79 2.00 -7.56
CA GLN A 72 36.14 2.30 -7.12
C GLN A 72 36.15 2.18 -5.61
N LEU A 73 36.62 1.02 -5.17
CA LEU A 73 36.99 0.72 -3.80
C LEU A 73 38.22 1.58 -3.48
N PHE A 74 38.00 2.84 -3.09
CA PHE A 74 39.04 3.69 -2.54
C PHE A 74 39.36 3.23 -1.12
N LEU A 75 40.16 2.16 -1.03
CA LEU A 75 41.08 1.98 0.09
C LEU A 75 42.27 2.90 -0.18
N THR A 76 42.15 4.15 0.24
CA THR A 76 43.32 4.99 0.48
C THR A 76 43.59 4.94 1.97
N GLU A 77 44.65 4.25 2.38
CA GLU A 77 45.30 4.49 3.67
C GLU A 77 45.75 5.96 3.68
N ALA A 78 44.91 6.82 4.25
CA ALA A 78 45.26 8.20 4.55
C ALA A 78 45.79 8.24 5.97
N THR A 79 47.09 8.48 6.12
CA THR A 79 47.74 8.79 7.39
C THR A 79 47.06 9.99 8.05
N GLU A 80 46.78 9.90 9.36
CA GLU A 80 45.96 10.83 10.16
C GLU A 80 46.43 12.31 10.16
N GLN A 81 47.60 12.62 9.60
CA GLN A 81 48.22 13.96 9.70
C GLN A 81 47.75 14.97 8.64
N ASP A 82 47.15 14.54 7.52
CA ASP A 82 46.72 15.45 6.43
C ASP A 82 45.26 15.93 6.54
N ASN A 83 44.46 15.33 7.45
CA ASN A 83 43.05 15.71 7.61
C ASN A 83 42.84 16.98 8.43
N GLU A 84 43.69 17.26 9.44
CA GLU A 84 43.53 18.47 10.28
C GLU A 84 43.80 19.77 9.50
N THR A 85 44.80 19.77 8.62
CA THR A 85 45.19 20.94 7.81
C THR A 85 44.17 21.24 6.72
N MET A 86 43.55 20.22 6.12
CA MET A 86 42.46 20.40 5.16
C MET A 86 41.16 20.86 5.83
N LEU A 87 40.82 20.33 7.01
CA LEU A 87 39.63 20.75 7.75
C LEU A 87 39.75 22.20 8.24
N ARG A 88 40.92 22.61 8.76
CA ARG A 88 41.16 24.00 9.18
C ARG A 88 41.06 24.99 8.02
N ARG A 89 41.53 24.62 6.83
CA ARG A 89 41.39 25.45 5.61
C ARG A 89 39.93 25.56 5.14
N ARG A 90 39.11 24.50 5.29
CA ARG A 90 37.69 24.56 4.93
C ARG A 90 36.87 25.36 5.95
N ILE A 91 37.17 25.23 7.25
CA ILE A 91 36.50 26.00 8.31
C ILE A 91 36.84 27.49 8.20
N SER A 92 38.08 27.87 7.85
CA SER A 92 38.44 29.28 7.67
C SER A 92 37.75 29.93 6.47
N ILE A 93 37.46 29.18 5.41
CA ILE A 93 36.75 29.68 4.21
C ILE A 93 35.24 29.80 4.46
N ILE A 94 34.67 28.98 5.34
CA ILE A 94 33.26 29.06 5.73
C ILE A 94 33.03 30.19 6.75
N SER A 95 33.95 30.39 7.69
CA SER A 95 33.83 31.45 8.72
C SER A 95 33.95 32.89 8.19
N SER A 96 34.51 33.09 6.99
CA SER A 96 34.66 34.44 6.40
C SER A 96 33.47 34.90 5.57
N ARG A 97 32.45 34.04 5.38
CA ARG A 97 31.23 34.38 4.59
C ARG A 97 29.99 34.70 5.41
N TYR A 98 30.03 34.56 6.74
CA TYR A 98 28.89 34.85 7.60
C TYR A 98 29.34 35.81 8.72
N PRO A 99 28.88 37.07 8.76
CA PRO A 99 29.04 37.88 9.96
C PRO A 99 28.30 37.19 11.12
N PRO A 100 28.77 37.36 12.37
CA PRO A 100 28.09 36.78 13.52
C PRO A 100 26.66 37.33 13.59
N LEU A 101 25.67 36.44 13.53
CA LEU A 101 24.29 36.75 13.87
C LEU A 101 24.27 37.08 15.37
N GLU A 102 24.16 38.36 15.71
CA GLU A 102 23.68 38.76 17.03
C GLU A 102 22.19 38.38 17.09
N GLU A 103 21.89 37.35 17.89
CA GLU A 103 20.54 36.91 18.21
C GLU A 103 19.75 38.05 18.85
N THR A 104 18.97 38.77 18.03
CA THR A 104 17.80 39.50 18.50
C THR A 104 16.67 38.48 18.56
N ILE A 105 16.51 37.85 19.72
CA ILE A 105 15.35 37.01 20.04
C ILE A 105 14.13 37.94 19.99
N ASN A 106 13.40 37.91 18.89
CA ASN A 106 12.12 38.60 18.77
C ASN A 106 11.12 37.91 19.70
N GLU A 107 10.40 38.68 20.51
CA GLU A 107 9.35 38.17 21.41
C GLU A 107 8.20 37.43 20.67
N GLU A 108 8.14 37.51 19.34
CA GLU A 108 7.18 36.77 18.52
C GLU A 108 7.44 35.25 18.49
N ASP A 109 8.69 34.79 18.65
CA ASP A 109 9.02 33.35 18.71
C ASP A 109 8.61 32.70 20.04
N ILE A 110 8.44 33.49 21.11
CA ILE A 110 8.02 32.98 22.42
C ILE A 110 6.51 32.61 22.40
N THR A 111 5.72 33.26 21.53
CA THR A 111 4.30 32.94 21.36
C THR A 111 4.02 31.63 20.61
N GLU A 112 4.94 31.14 19.77
CA GLU A 112 4.77 29.83 19.11
C GLU A 112 5.00 28.64 20.07
N SER A 113 5.84 28.82 21.10
CA SER A 113 6.11 27.76 22.09
C SER A 113 4.88 27.30 22.90
N ASN A 114 3.83 28.13 22.98
CA ASN A 114 2.60 27.80 23.68
C ASN A 114 1.52 27.14 22.80
N GLN A 115 1.73 27.04 21.47
CA GLN A 115 0.83 26.32 20.55
C GLN A 115 1.21 24.85 20.34
N GLU A 116 2.37 24.42 20.83
CA GLU A 116 2.88 23.03 20.70
C GLU A 116 2.00 21.92 21.32
N PRO A 117 1.33 22.07 22.49
CA PRO A 117 0.64 20.93 23.10
C PRO A 117 -0.62 20.51 22.32
N ALA A 118 -1.33 21.47 21.71
CA ALA A 118 -2.51 21.18 20.91
C ALA A 118 -2.17 20.49 19.58
N SER A 119 -1.04 20.88 18.96
CA SER A 119 -0.57 20.24 17.72
C SER A 119 -0.06 18.82 17.96
N GLN A 120 0.61 18.55 19.10
CA GLN A 120 1.05 17.21 19.47
C GLN A 120 -0.13 16.25 19.72
N GLN A 121 -1.14 16.69 20.48
CA GLN A 121 -2.36 15.89 20.72
C GLN A 121 -3.07 15.53 19.41
N ARG A 122 -3.19 16.49 18.47
CA ARG A 122 -3.76 16.27 17.14
C ARG A 122 -2.99 15.20 16.37
N ARG A 123 -1.65 15.26 16.36
CA ARG A 123 -0.79 14.28 15.67
C ARG A 123 -0.95 12.89 16.27
N THR A 124 -0.95 12.76 17.61
CA THR A 124 -1.15 11.47 18.27
C THR A 124 -2.54 10.91 17.97
N PHE A 125 -3.59 11.73 17.99
CA PHE A 125 -4.94 11.31 17.62
C PHE A 125 -4.99 10.79 16.18
N LEU A 126 -4.45 11.54 15.21
CA LEU A 126 -4.43 11.16 13.80
C LEU A 126 -3.70 9.84 13.58
N PHE A 127 -2.54 9.64 14.22
CA PHE A 127 -1.77 8.40 14.14
C PHE A 127 -2.59 7.16 14.54
N PHE A 128 -3.38 7.24 15.62
CA PHE A 128 -4.24 6.13 16.05
C PHE A 128 -5.55 6.02 15.27
N ALA A 129 -6.20 7.14 14.98
CA ALA A 129 -7.50 7.15 14.33
C ALA A 129 -7.42 6.65 12.88
N GLN A 130 -6.33 6.93 12.18
CA GLN A 130 -6.23 6.69 10.75
C GLN A 130 -6.31 5.21 10.33
N PRO A 131 -5.52 4.26 10.91
CA PRO A 131 -5.69 2.83 10.60
C PRO A 131 -7.05 2.28 11.03
N ILE A 132 -7.62 2.81 12.13
CA ILE A 132 -8.94 2.39 12.61
C ILE A 132 -10.03 2.81 11.62
N VAL A 133 -10.05 4.08 11.20
CA VAL A 133 -11.06 4.60 10.27
C VAL A 133 -10.94 3.91 8.92
N SER A 134 -9.74 3.84 8.35
CA SER A 134 -9.53 3.22 7.04
C SER A 134 -9.80 1.71 7.07
N GLY A 135 -9.29 1.00 8.08
CA GLY A 135 -9.39 -0.45 8.19
C GLY A 135 -10.75 -0.97 8.64
N LEU A 136 -11.43 -0.30 9.58
CA LEU A 136 -12.68 -0.81 10.17
C LEU A 136 -13.94 -0.10 9.68
N LEU A 137 -13.86 1.14 9.19
CA LEU A 137 -15.04 1.89 8.74
C LEU A 137 -15.13 2.00 7.22
N VAL A 138 -14.05 2.42 6.56
CA VAL A 138 -14.06 2.65 5.11
C VAL A 138 -13.94 1.35 4.32
N LEU A 139 -13.04 0.46 4.73
CA LEU A 139 -12.78 -0.80 4.01
C LEU A 139 -14.02 -1.69 3.84
N PRO A 140 -14.88 -1.93 4.86
CA PRO A 140 -16.06 -2.77 4.65
C PRO A 140 -16.98 -2.20 3.55
N ILE A 141 -17.21 -0.87 3.54
CA ILE A 141 -18.05 -0.20 2.54
C ILE A 141 -17.43 -0.34 1.14
N LEU A 142 -16.10 -0.25 1.05
CA LEU A 142 -15.37 -0.46 -0.20
C LEU A 142 -15.49 -1.90 -0.72
N ILE A 143 -15.40 -2.89 0.17
CA ILE A 143 -15.58 -4.30 -0.21
C ILE A 143 -17.03 -4.55 -0.62
N LEU A 144 -18.01 -3.95 0.06
CA LEU A 144 -19.42 -4.06 -0.31
C LEU A 144 -19.68 -3.49 -1.71
N PHE A 145 -19.06 -2.35 -2.05
CA PHE A 145 -19.11 -1.79 -3.41
C PHE A 145 -18.57 -2.79 -4.44
N TRP A 146 -17.40 -3.37 -4.20
CA TRP A 146 -16.79 -4.36 -5.10
C TRP A 146 -17.62 -5.64 -5.21
N GLN A 147 -18.13 -6.18 -4.10
CA GLN A 147 -19.02 -7.35 -4.06
C GLN A 147 -20.24 -7.16 -4.96
N CYS A 148 -20.96 -6.06 -4.76
CA CYS A 148 -22.19 -5.79 -5.49
C CYS A 148 -21.90 -5.57 -6.98
N GLY A 149 -20.82 -4.86 -7.32
CA GLY A 149 -20.40 -4.68 -8.70
C GLY A 149 -20.00 -6.00 -9.38
N TRP A 150 -19.32 -6.88 -8.65
CA TRP A 150 -18.95 -8.22 -9.12
C TRP A 150 -20.20 -9.04 -9.47
N ASN A 151 -21.15 -9.12 -8.54
CA ASN A 151 -22.41 -9.86 -8.74
C ASN A 151 -23.27 -9.27 -9.86
N LEU A 152 -23.35 -7.94 -9.98
CA LEU A 152 -24.02 -7.29 -11.12
C LEU A 152 -23.40 -7.70 -12.46
N THR A 153 -22.07 -7.75 -12.51
CA THR A 153 -21.35 -8.15 -13.73
C THR A 153 -21.64 -9.61 -14.09
N LEU A 154 -21.69 -10.51 -13.10
CA LEU A 154 -22.07 -11.91 -13.30
C LEU A 154 -23.53 -12.06 -13.78
N ILE A 155 -24.48 -11.28 -13.23
CA ILE A 155 -25.87 -11.28 -13.69
C ILE A 155 -25.96 -10.84 -15.16
N VAL A 156 -25.25 -9.77 -15.53
CA VAL A 156 -25.18 -9.31 -16.93
C VAL A 156 -24.58 -10.39 -17.82
N LEU A 157 -23.51 -11.04 -17.36
CA LEU A 157 -22.85 -12.12 -18.09
C LEU A 157 -23.79 -13.33 -18.31
N ASN A 158 -24.54 -13.75 -17.28
CA ASN A 158 -25.54 -14.82 -17.38
C ASN A 158 -26.61 -14.50 -18.42
N HIS A 159 -27.11 -13.26 -18.40
CA HIS A 159 -28.10 -12.79 -19.37
C HIS A 159 -27.55 -12.81 -20.81
N LEU A 160 -26.30 -12.34 -21.01
CA LEU A 160 -25.63 -12.36 -22.31
C LEU A 160 -25.32 -13.79 -22.80
N ASN A 161 -25.09 -14.73 -21.89
CA ASN A 161 -24.89 -16.15 -22.22
C ASN A 161 -26.20 -16.88 -22.55
N GLY A 162 -27.36 -16.21 -22.43
CA GLY A 162 -28.67 -16.82 -22.66
C GLY A 162 -29.08 -17.83 -21.57
N SER A 163 -28.37 -17.86 -20.45
CA SER A 163 -28.73 -18.67 -19.28
C SER A 163 -29.86 -17.96 -18.54
N ALA A 164 -30.93 -18.68 -18.19
CA ALA A 164 -32.02 -18.13 -17.39
C ALA A 164 -31.44 -17.58 -16.08
N SER A 165 -31.86 -16.37 -15.69
CA SER A 165 -31.25 -15.48 -14.70
C SER A 165 -31.28 -15.97 -13.24
N ILE A 166 -31.41 -17.28 -13.00
CA ILE A 166 -31.40 -17.82 -11.64
C ILE A 166 -29.94 -17.99 -11.27
N LEU A 167 -29.46 -17.07 -10.43
CA LEU A 167 -28.10 -17.05 -9.93
C LEU A 167 -28.01 -18.09 -8.82
N HIS A 168 -28.06 -19.39 -9.16
CA HIS A 168 -27.98 -20.48 -8.18
C HIS A 168 -26.64 -20.45 -7.42
N LEU A 169 -26.53 -19.57 -6.43
CA LEU A 169 -25.42 -19.47 -5.48
C LEU A 169 -25.54 -20.52 -4.37
N GLN A 170 -26.57 -21.37 -4.38
CA GLN A 170 -26.98 -22.14 -3.21
C GLN A 170 -26.70 -23.65 -3.25
N GLU A 171 -26.13 -24.19 -4.32
CA GLU A 171 -25.56 -25.56 -4.28
C GLU A 171 -24.08 -25.54 -4.66
N TYR A 172 -23.26 -25.13 -3.68
CA TYR A 172 -21.80 -25.28 -3.70
C TYR A 172 -21.35 -26.77 -3.75
N ASP A 173 -22.29 -27.72 -3.71
CA ASP A 173 -22.03 -29.17 -3.75
C ASP A 173 -22.10 -29.79 -5.16
N SER A 174 -22.42 -29.02 -6.20
CA SER A 174 -22.25 -29.46 -7.59
C SER A 174 -21.33 -28.51 -8.34
N GLU A 175 -20.18 -29.01 -8.76
CA GLU A 175 -19.12 -28.38 -9.58
C GLU A 175 -19.58 -27.88 -10.96
N GLU A 176 -20.87 -27.61 -11.15
CA GLU A 176 -21.45 -27.12 -12.41
C GLU A 176 -21.24 -25.60 -12.49
N TYR A 177 -19.97 -25.20 -12.68
CA TYR A 177 -19.66 -23.86 -13.12
C TYR A 177 -20.47 -23.57 -14.39
N THR A 178 -21.18 -22.44 -14.42
CA THR A 178 -21.85 -22.00 -15.65
C THR A 178 -20.80 -21.80 -16.73
N ASP A 179 -20.82 -22.66 -17.74
CA ASP A 179 -19.90 -22.57 -18.87
C ASP A 179 -20.23 -21.32 -19.70
N TYR A 180 -19.32 -20.36 -19.66
CA TYR A 180 -19.38 -19.14 -20.45
C TYR A 180 -18.58 -19.36 -21.72
N SER A 181 -19.15 -18.93 -22.84
CA SER A 181 -18.41 -18.94 -24.10
C SER A 181 -17.14 -18.10 -23.97
N SER A 182 -15.96 -18.69 -24.20
CA SER A 182 -14.67 -17.97 -24.23
C SER A 182 -14.72 -16.70 -25.09
N ARG A 183 -15.49 -16.72 -26.19
CA ARG A 183 -15.67 -15.55 -27.07
C ARG A 183 -16.36 -14.40 -26.34
N LEU A 184 -17.38 -14.68 -25.52
CA LEU A 184 -18.11 -13.66 -24.76
C LEU A 184 -17.18 -13.00 -23.74
N LEU A 185 -16.46 -13.81 -22.95
CA LEU A 185 -15.51 -13.31 -21.95
C LEU A 185 -14.41 -12.44 -22.59
N LEU A 186 -13.82 -12.91 -23.70
CA LEU A 186 -12.78 -12.17 -24.41
C LEU A 186 -13.30 -10.86 -25.04
N ILE A 187 -14.51 -10.85 -25.58
CA ILE A 187 -15.12 -9.63 -26.15
C ILE A 187 -15.37 -8.59 -25.06
N LEU A 188 -15.97 -8.99 -23.93
CA LEU A 188 -16.25 -8.06 -22.83
C LEU A 188 -14.96 -7.55 -22.19
N TYR A 189 -13.96 -8.41 -22.01
CA TYR A 189 -12.63 -8.01 -21.58
C TYR A 189 -11.99 -7.01 -22.56
N ALA A 190 -12.05 -7.29 -23.87
CA ALA A 190 -11.50 -6.38 -24.89
C ALA A 190 -12.23 -5.01 -24.90
N ILE A 191 -13.55 -4.99 -24.69
CA ILE A 191 -14.31 -3.74 -24.54
C ILE A 191 -13.83 -2.97 -23.31
N ALA A 192 -13.69 -3.63 -22.16
CA ALA A 192 -13.17 -3.00 -20.94
C ALA A 192 -11.77 -2.40 -21.16
N GLN A 193 -10.88 -3.14 -21.81
CA GLN A 193 -9.52 -2.68 -22.17
C GLN A 193 -9.54 -1.46 -23.11
N ILE A 194 -10.39 -1.47 -24.15
CA ILE A 194 -10.54 -0.30 -25.03
C ILE A 194 -11.05 0.91 -24.24
N CYS A 195 -12.02 0.72 -23.34
CA CYS A 195 -12.51 1.81 -22.48
C CYS A 195 -11.42 2.36 -21.55
N LEU A 196 -10.60 1.50 -20.94
CA LEU A 196 -9.45 1.92 -20.14
C LEU A 196 -8.44 2.68 -20.98
N LEU A 197 -8.06 2.16 -22.15
CA LEU A 197 -7.15 2.85 -23.07
C LEU A 197 -7.66 4.25 -23.42
N MET A 198 -8.95 4.39 -23.72
CA MET A 198 -9.55 5.68 -24.00
C MET A 198 -9.48 6.62 -22.78
N CYS A 199 -9.66 6.12 -21.56
CA CYS A 199 -9.50 6.91 -20.34
C CYS A 199 -8.03 7.38 -20.16
N TYR A 200 -7.06 6.50 -20.35
CA TYR A 200 -5.62 6.82 -20.28
C TYR A 200 -5.22 7.87 -21.33
N LEU A 201 -5.66 7.72 -22.58
CA LEU A 201 -5.35 8.67 -23.64
C LEU A 201 -6.05 10.03 -23.45
N ALA A 202 -7.23 10.04 -22.82
CA ALA A 202 -8.00 11.24 -22.56
C ALA A 202 -7.65 11.95 -21.23
N GLN A 203 -6.73 11.42 -20.42
CA GLN A 203 -6.48 11.94 -19.07
C GLN A 203 -6.13 13.43 -19.03
N ASP A 204 -5.26 13.90 -19.93
CA ASP A 204 -4.82 15.30 -19.96
C ASP A 204 -5.95 16.24 -20.39
N PHE A 205 -6.75 15.79 -21.36
CA PHE A 205 -7.93 16.52 -21.80
C PHE A 205 -8.94 16.62 -20.66
N LEU A 206 -9.22 15.51 -19.98
CA LEU A 206 -10.18 15.45 -18.88
C LEU A 206 -9.71 16.29 -17.69
N PHE A 207 -8.42 16.25 -17.36
CA PHE A 207 -7.79 17.08 -16.33
C PHE A 207 -7.97 18.58 -16.63
N ASN A 208 -7.58 19.02 -17.82
CA ASN A 208 -7.70 20.42 -18.24
C ASN A 208 -9.17 20.86 -18.30
N PHE A 209 -10.05 20.00 -18.81
CA PHE A 209 -11.48 20.26 -18.87
C PHE A 209 -12.05 20.45 -17.46
N LEU A 210 -11.82 19.51 -16.54
CA LEU A 210 -12.35 19.57 -15.18
C LEU A 210 -11.80 20.76 -14.39
N ASN A 211 -10.52 21.09 -14.58
CA ASN A 211 -9.91 22.22 -13.89
C ASN A 211 -10.50 23.58 -14.32
N SER A 212 -10.99 23.67 -15.56
CA SER A 212 -11.65 24.89 -16.09
C SER A 212 -13.09 25.10 -15.61
N ARG A 213 -13.71 24.12 -14.95
CA ARG A 213 -15.14 24.18 -14.57
C ARG A 213 -15.36 24.68 -13.14
N HIS A 214 -16.58 25.16 -12.90
CA HIS A 214 -17.04 25.55 -11.58
C HIS A 214 -16.92 24.38 -10.59
N TRP A 215 -16.62 24.68 -9.33
CA TRP A 215 -16.25 23.66 -8.32
C TRP A 215 -17.26 22.53 -8.17
N LEU A 216 -18.56 22.85 -8.24
CA LEU A 216 -19.65 21.89 -8.05
C LEU A 216 -19.74 20.92 -9.24
N LEU A 217 -19.73 21.46 -10.46
CA LEU A 217 -19.71 20.66 -11.68
C LEU A 217 -18.45 19.79 -11.75
N ARG A 218 -17.30 20.35 -11.38
CA ARG A 218 -16.04 19.64 -11.30
C ARG A 218 -16.11 18.44 -10.36
N ASN A 219 -16.66 18.62 -9.16
CA ASN A 219 -16.81 17.53 -8.20
C ASN A 219 -17.77 16.44 -8.71
N VAL A 220 -18.93 16.82 -9.26
CA VAL A 220 -19.92 15.86 -9.79
C VAL A 220 -19.31 15.04 -10.93
N LEU A 221 -18.68 15.71 -11.91
CA LEU A 221 -18.05 15.03 -13.03
C LEU A 221 -16.87 14.15 -12.60
N LEU A 222 -16.09 14.57 -11.60
CA LEU A 222 -15.03 13.75 -11.02
C LEU A 222 -15.59 12.47 -10.40
N LYS A 223 -16.68 12.54 -9.61
CA LYS A 223 -17.31 11.34 -9.04
C LYS A 223 -17.88 10.42 -10.11
N LEU A 224 -18.50 10.98 -11.15
CA LEU A 224 -19.01 10.18 -12.28
C LEU A 224 -17.87 9.48 -13.02
N HIS A 225 -16.73 10.16 -13.21
CA HIS A 225 -15.54 9.53 -13.79
C HIS A 225 -15.02 8.39 -12.91
N ILE A 226 -14.88 8.61 -11.60
CA ILE A 226 -14.45 7.57 -10.65
C ILE A 226 -15.38 6.36 -10.71
N LEU A 227 -16.71 6.56 -10.67
CA LEU A 227 -17.69 5.47 -10.74
C LEU A 227 -17.58 4.69 -12.06
N GLY A 228 -17.44 5.40 -13.18
CA GLY A 228 -17.29 4.78 -14.50
C GLY A 228 -16.02 3.95 -14.58
N LEU A 229 -14.90 4.50 -14.11
CA LEU A 229 -13.61 3.81 -14.08
C LEU A 229 -13.66 2.56 -13.18
N ALA A 230 -14.23 2.68 -11.98
CA ALA A 230 -14.39 1.56 -11.04
C ALA A 230 -15.21 0.43 -11.66
N SER A 231 -16.29 0.78 -12.36
CA SER A 231 -17.15 -0.19 -13.06
C SER A 231 -16.38 -0.94 -14.16
N ILE A 232 -15.53 -0.23 -14.93
CA ILE A 232 -14.69 -0.85 -15.96
C ILE A 232 -13.66 -1.80 -15.33
N TYR A 233 -13.03 -1.41 -14.22
CA TYR A 233 -12.11 -2.29 -13.49
C TYR A 233 -12.79 -3.54 -12.95
N ILE A 234 -13.99 -3.41 -12.37
CA ILE A 234 -14.78 -4.56 -11.92
C ILE A 234 -15.05 -5.51 -13.10
N ILE A 235 -15.46 -5.00 -14.27
CA ILE A 235 -15.67 -5.83 -15.47
C ILE A 235 -14.37 -6.54 -15.87
N GLN A 236 -13.24 -5.82 -15.95
CA GLN A 236 -11.94 -6.42 -16.27
C GLN A 236 -11.58 -7.56 -15.33
N TRP A 237 -11.69 -7.32 -14.01
CA TRP A 237 -11.39 -8.31 -12.98
C TRP A 237 -12.30 -9.52 -13.07
N VAL A 238 -13.62 -9.33 -13.15
CA VAL A 238 -14.60 -10.42 -13.26
C VAL A 238 -14.35 -11.25 -14.50
N MET A 239 -14.15 -10.63 -15.68
CA MET A 239 -13.92 -11.35 -16.93
C MET A 239 -12.66 -12.21 -16.86
N LEU A 240 -11.56 -11.64 -16.37
CA LEU A 240 -10.30 -12.38 -16.29
C LEU A 240 -10.35 -13.48 -15.24
N TRP A 241 -10.90 -13.19 -14.06
CA TRP A 241 -11.06 -14.16 -12.99
C TRP A 241 -11.89 -15.36 -13.47
N THR A 242 -13.05 -15.10 -14.08
CA THR A 242 -13.94 -16.13 -14.64
C THR A 242 -13.27 -16.92 -15.76
N PHE A 243 -12.47 -16.26 -16.60
CA PHE A 243 -11.70 -16.93 -17.65
C PHE A 243 -10.69 -17.91 -17.05
N TRP A 244 -9.95 -17.49 -16.01
CA TRP A 244 -9.04 -18.39 -15.31
C TRP A 244 -9.77 -19.53 -14.62
N ASP A 245 -10.94 -19.27 -14.03
CA ASP A 245 -11.77 -20.31 -13.41
C ASP A 245 -12.18 -21.41 -14.38
N GLN A 246 -12.65 -21.06 -15.58
CA GLN A 246 -13.10 -22.07 -16.55
C GLN A 246 -11.98 -22.82 -17.24
N TYR A 247 -10.87 -22.14 -17.53
CA TYR A 247 -9.83 -22.66 -18.43
C TYR A 247 -8.57 -23.13 -17.70
N THR A 248 -8.56 -23.15 -16.36
CA THR A 248 -7.44 -23.75 -15.61
C THR A 248 -7.84 -24.88 -14.68
N PRO A 249 -6.94 -25.87 -14.48
CA PRO A 249 -7.19 -26.94 -13.52
C PRO A 249 -7.35 -26.42 -12.10
N HIS A 250 -8.37 -26.90 -11.38
CA HIS A 250 -8.63 -26.61 -9.95
C HIS A 250 -7.78 -27.46 -8.99
N GLU A 251 -6.61 -27.86 -9.45
CA GLU A 251 -5.64 -28.61 -8.67
C GLU A 251 -4.84 -27.64 -7.80
N TRP A 252 -4.81 -27.88 -6.49
CA TRP A 252 -4.24 -26.93 -5.52
C TRP A 252 -2.77 -26.61 -5.80
N TYR A 253 -1.99 -27.57 -6.31
CA TYR A 253 -0.58 -27.37 -6.65
C TYR A 253 -0.41 -26.51 -7.90
N PHE A 254 -1.35 -26.59 -8.85
CA PHE A 254 -1.33 -25.76 -10.06
C PHE A 254 -1.65 -24.31 -9.69
N GLU A 255 -2.71 -24.08 -8.92
CA GLU A 255 -3.11 -22.75 -8.44
C GLU A 255 -2.01 -22.09 -7.60
N LEU A 256 -1.38 -22.86 -6.70
CA LEU A 256 -0.27 -22.38 -5.88
C LEU A 256 0.96 -22.03 -6.73
N THR A 257 1.32 -22.91 -7.68
CA THR A 257 2.46 -22.66 -8.58
C THR A 257 2.23 -21.43 -9.43
N LEU A 258 1.03 -21.29 -10.01
CA LEU A 258 0.64 -20.16 -10.82
C LEU A 258 0.68 -18.85 -10.01
N SER A 259 0.19 -18.88 -8.76
CA SER A 259 0.24 -17.72 -7.84
C SER A 259 1.68 -17.32 -7.52
N PHE A 260 2.55 -18.27 -7.17
CA PHE A 260 3.96 -17.95 -6.93
C PHE A 260 4.70 -17.51 -8.20
N SER A 261 4.40 -18.10 -9.35
CA SER A 261 4.94 -17.65 -10.65
C SER A 261 4.50 -16.23 -10.97
N SER A 262 3.26 -15.85 -10.66
CA SER A 262 2.76 -14.48 -10.85
C SER A 262 3.46 -13.48 -9.92
N ILE A 263 3.66 -13.82 -8.64
CA ILE A 263 4.47 -13.01 -7.71
C ILE A 263 5.90 -12.85 -8.23
N PHE A 264 6.52 -13.94 -8.69
CA PHE A 264 7.87 -13.89 -9.25
C PHE A 264 7.93 -13.02 -10.50
N ALA A 265 6.95 -13.13 -11.40
CA ALA A 265 6.85 -12.29 -12.59
C ALA A 265 6.71 -10.80 -12.21
N LEU A 266 5.90 -10.45 -11.21
CA LEU A 266 5.81 -9.07 -10.71
C LEU A 266 7.15 -8.54 -10.20
N ILE A 267 7.90 -9.35 -9.45
CA ILE A 267 9.25 -8.99 -9.00
C ILE A 267 10.18 -8.76 -10.19
N VAL A 268 10.09 -9.59 -11.23
CA VAL A 268 10.93 -9.43 -12.44
C VAL A 268 10.56 -8.17 -13.22
N PHE A 269 9.27 -7.87 -13.40
CA PHE A 269 8.82 -6.74 -14.22
C PHE A 269 8.93 -5.39 -13.50
N THR A 270 8.61 -5.33 -12.21
CA THR A 270 8.54 -4.07 -11.46
C THR A 270 9.66 -3.93 -10.41
N GLY A 271 10.37 -5.00 -10.11
CA GLY A 271 11.32 -5.07 -9.00
C GLY A 271 10.67 -5.30 -7.63
N HIS A 272 9.36 -5.03 -7.49
CA HIS A 272 8.65 -5.06 -6.22
C HIS A 272 7.29 -5.76 -6.29
N ILE A 273 6.63 -5.95 -5.15
CA ILE A 273 5.28 -6.51 -5.08
C ILE A 273 4.27 -5.57 -4.41
N SER A 274 4.60 -4.28 -4.32
CA SER A 274 3.70 -3.26 -3.75
C SER A 274 2.39 -3.14 -4.52
N ASP A 275 2.39 -3.44 -5.82
CA ASP A 275 1.19 -3.36 -6.67
C ASP A 275 0.14 -4.45 -6.34
N LEU A 276 0.50 -5.46 -5.53
CA LEU A 276 -0.47 -6.43 -5.00
C LEU A 276 -1.23 -5.90 -3.77
N ILE A 277 -0.72 -4.85 -3.14
CA ILE A 277 -1.29 -4.28 -1.92
C ILE A 277 -2.39 -3.31 -2.33
N CYS A 278 -3.51 -3.38 -1.63
CA CYS A 278 -4.64 -2.48 -1.82
C CYS A 278 -5.14 -1.95 -0.47
N ALA A 279 -6.36 -1.42 -0.43
CA ALA A 279 -7.05 -1.12 0.82
C ALA A 279 -6.99 -2.34 1.77
N PRO A 280 -6.79 -2.17 3.09
CA PRO A 280 -6.78 -0.90 3.84
C PRO A 280 -5.40 -0.22 3.98
N PHE A 281 -4.34 -0.72 3.36
CA PHE A 281 -3.01 -0.09 3.44
C PHE A 281 -2.93 1.14 2.55
N LEU A 282 -3.52 1.07 1.36
CA LEU A 282 -3.58 2.15 0.39
C LEU A 282 -5.03 2.64 0.32
N MET A 283 -5.25 3.86 0.81
CA MET A 283 -6.52 4.58 0.67
C MET A 283 -6.22 5.90 0.00
N SER A 284 -6.94 6.23 -1.07
CA SER A 284 -6.81 7.50 -1.76
C SER A 284 -7.87 8.50 -1.31
N TYR A 285 -7.52 9.78 -1.51
CA TYR A 285 -8.38 10.92 -1.34
C TYR A 285 -8.81 11.40 -2.73
N ASP A 286 -10.07 11.79 -2.87
CA ASP A 286 -10.66 12.17 -4.14
C ASP A 286 -10.18 13.56 -4.62
N SER A 287 -8.93 13.63 -5.08
CA SER A 287 -8.35 14.78 -5.77
C SER A 287 -8.34 14.58 -7.28
N ILE A 288 -8.30 15.68 -8.03
CA ILE A 288 -8.26 15.64 -9.49
C ILE A 288 -6.94 15.03 -9.97
N GLU A 289 -5.86 15.35 -9.27
CA GLU A 289 -4.51 14.89 -9.55
C GLU A 289 -4.40 13.36 -9.37
N TYR A 290 -4.94 12.82 -8.28
CA TYR A 290 -4.84 11.39 -7.97
C TYR A 290 -5.85 10.55 -8.76
N CYS A 291 -7.01 11.11 -9.11
CA CYS A 291 -8.07 10.36 -9.80
C CYS A 291 -7.92 10.31 -11.31
N LEU A 292 -7.18 11.24 -11.92
CA LEU A 292 -7.08 11.34 -13.38
C LEU A 292 -5.71 10.97 -13.91
N GLN A 293 -4.62 11.26 -13.19
CA GLN A 293 -3.27 11.02 -13.69
C GLN A 293 -2.78 9.65 -13.26
N PHE A 294 -2.68 8.72 -14.20
CA PHE A 294 -2.09 7.40 -13.95
C PHE A 294 -0.57 7.48 -14.11
N GLY A 295 0.16 7.53 -12.99
CA GLY A 295 1.62 7.63 -12.99
C GLY A 295 2.31 6.30 -13.27
N CYS A 296 3.38 6.33 -14.06
CA CYS A 296 4.37 5.25 -14.15
C CYS A 296 5.77 5.83 -13.98
N PRO A 297 6.67 5.13 -13.25
CA PRO A 297 8.05 5.57 -13.08
C PRO A 297 8.90 5.52 -14.36
N LEU A 298 8.41 4.98 -15.48
CA LEU A 298 9.13 4.93 -16.77
C LEU A 298 9.21 6.27 -17.53
N LEU A 299 9.01 7.39 -16.83
CA LEU A 299 9.01 8.72 -17.44
C LEU A 299 10.40 9.10 -17.96
N THR A 300 10.61 8.97 -19.27
CA THR A 300 11.71 9.65 -19.94
C THR A 300 11.24 11.04 -20.36
N ARG A 301 11.98 12.07 -19.93
CA ARG A 301 11.66 13.51 -20.07
C ARG A 301 11.48 14.01 -21.53
N GLN A 302 11.64 13.14 -22.53
CA GLN A 302 11.67 13.48 -23.95
C GLN A 302 10.51 12.90 -24.77
N MET A 303 9.58 12.16 -24.15
CA MET A 303 8.46 11.55 -24.88
C MET A 303 7.21 12.42 -24.86
N ASP A 304 6.48 12.45 -25.99
CA ASP A 304 5.16 13.08 -26.05
C ASP A 304 4.20 12.42 -25.04
N GLN A 305 3.36 13.24 -24.40
CA GLN A 305 2.49 12.79 -23.32
C GLN A 305 1.59 11.61 -23.70
N TRP A 306 1.02 11.59 -24.91
CA TRP A 306 0.18 10.47 -25.36
C TRP A 306 0.94 9.14 -25.44
N LYS A 307 2.25 9.16 -25.75
CA LYS A 307 3.09 7.96 -25.77
C LYS A 307 3.35 7.44 -24.37
N ILE A 308 3.56 8.35 -23.42
CA ILE A 308 3.69 8.02 -22.00
C ILE A 308 2.40 7.37 -21.53
N ASN A 309 1.24 7.99 -21.80
CA ASN A 309 -0.06 7.47 -21.38
C ASN A 309 -0.33 6.07 -21.98
N LEU A 310 0.01 5.86 -23.25
CA LEU A 310 -0.10 4.56 -23.91
C LEU A 310 0.83 3.50 -23.28
N LEU A 311 2.08 3.86 -23.00
CA LEU A 311 3.03 2.94 -22.36
C LEU A 311 2.60 2.58 -20.94
N ASN A 312 2.09 3.56 -20.18
CA ASN A 312 1.55 3.35 -18.85
C ASN A 312 0.38 2.37 -18.89
N TYR A 313 -0.55 2.56 -19.83
CA TYR A 313 -1.66 1.64 -20.05
C TYR A 313 -1.16 0.23 -20.38
N ILE A 314 -0.24 0.07 -21.33
CA ILE A 314 0.27 -1.25 -21.72
C ILE A 314 0.95 -1.94 -20.53
N LEU A 315 1.82 -1.24 -19.80
CA LEU A 315 2.54 -1.86 -18.70
C LEU A 315 1.62 -2.16 -17.50
N TYR A 316 0.83 -1.19 -17.05
CA TYR A 316 0.01 -1.38 -15.87
C TYR A 316 -1.23 -2.21 -16.14
N GLU A 317 -2.01 -1.89 -17.17
CA GLU A 317 -3.30 -2.55 -17.39
C GLU A 317 -3.18 -3.89 -18.11
N ILE A 318 -2.26 -4.01 -19.07
CA ILE A 318 -2.10 -5.25 -19.83
C ILE A 318 -1.13 -6.23 -19.17
N VAL A 319 -0.11 -5.76 -18.44
CA VAL A 319 0.88 -6.64 -17.80
C VAL A 319 0.65 -6.77 -16.30
N ILE A 320 0.83 -5.69 -15.54
CA ILE A 320 0.86 -5.75 -14.07
C ILE A 320 -0.50 -6.17 -13.49
N SER A 321 -1.59 -5.55 -13.94
CA SER A 321 -2.96 -5.82 -13.48
C SER A 321 -3.36 -7.28 -13.71
N ASN A 322 -3.08 -7.82 -14.91
CA ASN A 322 -3.39 -9.22 -15.22
C ASN A 322 -2.58 -10.21 -14.36
N ILE A 323 -1.30 -9.93 -14.10
CA ILE A 323 -0.48 -10.77 -13.22
C ILE A 323 -0.98 -10.67 -11.77
N ALA A 324 -1.39 -9.48 -11.32
CA ALA A 324 -1.96 -9.29 -9.99
C ALA A 324 -3.27 -10.09 -9.80
N ILE A 325 -4.18 -10.06 -10.78
CA ILE A 325 -5.42 -10.85 -10.73
C ILE A 325 -5.13 -12.34 -10.58
N ILE A 326 -4.15 -12.87 -11.33
CA ILE A 326 -3.73 -14.28 -11.23
C ILE A 326 -3.22 -14.61 -9.83
N ALA A 327 -2.42 -13.73 -9.24
CA ALA A 327 -1.91 -13.91 -7.87
C ALA A 327 -3.07 -13.96 -6.87
N TRP A 328 -3.95 -12.94 -6.89
CA TRP A 328 -5.10 -12.83 -6.00
C TRP A 328 -6.02 -14.05 -6.10
N ARG A 329 -6.36 -14.45 -7.33
CA ARG A 329 -7.26 -15.58 -7.61
C ARG A 329 -6.76 -16.89 -7.01
N GLY A 330 -5.50 -17.25 -7.25
CA GLY A 330 -4.99 -18.53 -6.75
C GLY A 330 -4.88 -18.57 -5.21
N PHE A 331 -4.54 -17.46 -4.54
CA PHE A 331 -4.58 -17.43 -3.07
C PHE A 331 -6.02 -17.49 -2.52
N TYR A 332 -6.99 -16.84 -3.17
CA TYR A 332 -8.40 -16.94 -2.81
C TYR A 332 -8.90 -18.39 -2.86
N HIS A 333 -8.65 -19.08 -3.98
CA HIS A 333 -9.06 -20.48 -4.14
C HIS A 333 -8.46 -21.42 -3.09
N ILE A 334 -7.18 -21.23 -2.77
CA ILE A 334 -6.52 -22.01 -1.70
C ILE A 334 -7.23 -21.77 -0.36
N LEU A 335 -7.54 -20.52 -0.04
CA LEU A 335 -8.25 -20.20 1.21
C LEU A 335 -9.67 -20.79 1.19
N ASP A 336 -10.38 -20.74 0.08
CA ASP A 336 -11.73 -21.32 -0.06
C ASP A 336 -11.74 -22.84 0.11
N LYS A 337 -10.75 -23.52 -0.45
CA LYS A 337 -10.65 -24.98 -0.37
C LYS A 337 -10.21 -25.49 1.01
N TYR A 338 -9.31 -24.78 1.68
CA TYR A 338 -8.64 -25.30 2.88
C TYR A 338 -9.02 -24.62 4.19
N LEU A 339 -9.51 -23.37 4.18
CA LEU A 339 -9.83 -22.64 5.41
C LEU A 339 -11.31 -22.82 5.79
N TYR A 340 -11.59 -23.86 6.57
CA TYR A 340 -12.95 -24.17 7.07
C TYR A 340 -14.03 -24.20 5.96
N PRO A 341 -13.88 -25.07 4.94
CA PRO A 341 -14.76 -25.06 3.76
C PRO A 341 -16.24 -25.28 4.08
N HIS A 342 -16.56 -25.96 5.19
CA HIS A 342 -17.94 -26.25 5.59
C HIS A 342 -18.52 -25.27 6.62
N ASN A 343 -17.74 -24.29 7.08
CA ASN A 343 -18.19 -23.32 8.08
C ASN A 343 -17.77 -21.91 7.67
N PHE A 344 -18.57 -21.31 6.79
CA PHE A 344 -18.32 -19.98 6.24
C PHE A 344 -18.18 -18.89 7.31
N ALA A 345 -19.00 -18.93 8.36
CA ALA A 345 -18.92 -17.96 9.45
C ALA A 345 -17.58 -18.05 10.21
N MET A 346 -17.11 -19.27 10.50
CA MET A 346 -15.82 -19.48 11.14
C MET A 346 -14.65 -19.12 10.21
N SER A 347 -14.76 -19.44 8.92
CA SER A 347 -13.77 -19.08 7.90
C SER A 347 -13.64 -17.55 7.79
N ALA A 348 -14.77 -16.84 7.67
CA ALA A 348 -14.82 -15.38 7.61
C ALA A 348 -14.23 -14.73 8.87
N GLY A 349 -14.63 -15.20 10.06
CA GLY A 349 -14.12 -14.69 11.34
C GLY A 349 -12.62 -14.89 11.49
N LEU A 350 -12.10 -16.07 11.13
CA LEU A 350 -10.67 -16.36 11.19
C LEU A 350 -9.87 -15.52 10.18
N CYS A 351 -10.40 -15.35 8.97
CA CYS A 351 -9.85 -14.45 7.96
C CYS A 351 -9.71 -13.02 8.50
N LEU A 352 -10.77 -12.45 9.07
CA LEU A 352 -10.73 -11.11 9.64
C LEU A 352 -9.74 -11.01 10.81
N ILE A 353 -9.70 -12.00 11.71
CA ILE A 353 -8.75 -12.01 12.83
C ILE A 353 -7.31 -12.02 12.32
N ILE A 354 -6.94 -12.95 11.43
CA ILE A 354 -5.57 -13.04 10.87
C ILE A 354 -5.24 -11.75 10.12
N GLY A 355 -6.15 -11.29 9.27
CA GLY A 355 -5.99 -10.08 8.47
C GLY A 355 -5.71 -8.84 9.32
N TYR A 356 -6.52 -8.59 10.36
CA TYR A 356 -6.33 -7.44 11.25
C TYR A 356 -5.16 -7.56 12.22
N VAL A 357 -4.84 -8.78 12.68
CA VAL A 357 -3.63 -9.06 13.48
C VAL A 357 -2.36 -8.76 12.68
N LEU A 358 -2.38 -8.90 11.35
CA LEU A 358 -1.28 -8.46 10.50
C LEU A 358 -1.36 -6.95 10.19
N TYR A 359 -2.56 -6.44 9.89
CA TYR A 359 -2.77 -5.04 9.48
C TYR A 359 -2.31 -4.03 10.52
N PHE A 360 -2.83 -4.11 11.75
CA PHE A 360 -2.56 -3.08 12.76
C PHE A 360 -1.09 -2.97 13.13
N PRO A 361 -0.36 -4.08 13.39
CA PRO A 361 1.08 -4.00 13.63
C PRO A 361 1.85 -3.45 12.42
N LEU A 362 1.49 -3.87 11.20
CA LEU A 362 2.14 -3.36 9.98
C LEU A 362 1.91 -1.86 9.79
N MET A 363 0.77 -1.32 10.22
CA MET A 363 0.49 0.13 10.16
C MET A 363 1.16 0.91 11.29
N TYR A 364 1.00 0.49 12.55
CA TYR A 364 1.52 1.26 13.70
C TYR A 364 3.03 1.14 13.87
N PHE A 365 3.65 0.05 13.43
CA PHE A 365 5.07 -0.18 13.62
C PHE A 365 5.90 0.02 12.33
N GLN A 366 5.40 0.74 11.32
CA GLN A 366 6.17 0.99 10.08
C GLN A 366 7.55 1.61 10.38
N THR A 367 7.56 2.72 11.13
CA THR A 367 8.80 3.41 11.53
C THR A 367 9.67 2.53 12.42
N TYR A 368 9.05 1.79 13.34
CA TYR A 368 9.77 0.88 14.21
C TYR A 368 10.44 -0.26 13.44
N PHE A 369 9.81 -0.80 12.39
CA PHE A 369 10.44 -1.79 11.52
C PHE A 369 11.65 -1.22 10.77
N GLU A 370 11.61 0.05 10.37
CA GLU A 370 12.78 0.73 9.80
C GLU A 370 13.90 0.93 10.82
N GLU A 371 13.57 1.32 12.05
CA GLU A 371 14.55 1.44 13.14
C GLU A 371 15.15 0.09 13.55
N LEU A 372 14.34 -0.97 13.58
CA LEU A 372 14.81 -2.32 13.86
C LEU A 372 15.85 -2.80 12.85
N ASN A 373 15.72 -2.40 11.58
CA ASN A 373 16.71 -2.72 10.55
C ASN A 373 18.06 -2.09 10.84
N VAL A 374 18.09 -0.92 11.46
CA VAL A 374 19.34 -0.24 11.85
C VAL A 374 19.91 -0.85 13.13
N ARG A 375 19.06 -1.38 14.01
CA ARG A 375 19.46 -1.86 15.33
C ARG A 375 20.09 -3.26 15.35
N TYR A 376 19.66 -4.16 14.47
CA TYR A 376 20.13 -5.56 14.46
C TYR A 376 21.05 -5.84 13.29
N GLU A 377 22.31 -6.22 13.57
CA GLU A 377 23.37 -6.45 12.57
C GLU A 377 22.95 -7.38 11.43
N PHE A 378 22.20 -8.46 11.73
CA PHE A 378 21.70 -9.37 10.69
C PHE A 378 20.71 -8.69 9.74
N TRP A 379 19.72 -7.97 10.28
CA TRP A 379 18.73 -7.26 9.46
C TRP A 379 19.35 -6.06 8.75
N THR A 380 20.33 -5.39 9.37
CA THR A 380 21.14 -4.36 8.72
C THR A 380 21.92 -4.94 7.55
N PHE A 381 22.56 -6.09 7.72
CA PHE A 381 23.27 -6.80 6.65
C PHE A 381 22.32 -7.15 5.51
N VAL A 382 21.16 -7.75 5.81
CA VAL A 382 20.16 -8.11 4.77
C VAL A 382 19.62 -6.86 4.07
N ALA A 383 19.30 -5.79 4.80
CA ALA A 383 18.76 -4.56 4.23
C ALA A 383 19.78 -3.83 3.36
N ILE A 384 21.07 -3.83 3.72
CA ILE A 384 22.14 -3.20 2.94
C ILE A 384 22.47 -4.03 1.69
N ASN A 385 22.59 -5.35 1.82
CA ASN A 385 23.01 -6.22 0.70
C ASN A 385 21.85 -6.60 -0.22
N PHE A 386 20.62 -6.68 0.31
CA PHE A 386 19.40 -7.08 -0.40
C PHE A 386 18.20 -6.19 -0.05
N PRO A 387 18.28 -4.86 -0.29
CA PRO A 387 17.22 -3.92 0.09
C PRO A 387 15.86 -4.28 -0.51
N GLN A 388 15.86 -4.75 -1.77
CA GLN A 388 14.64 -5.13 -2.46
C GLN A 388 13.98 -6.37 -1.88
N PHE A 389 14.77 -7.35 -1.44
CA PHE A 389 14.27 -8.57 -0.83
C PHE A 389 13.55 -8.26 0.49
N TYR A 390 14.19 -7.45 1.34
CA TYR A 390 13.59 -7.00 2.60
C TYR A 390 12.28 -6.23 2.37
N ARG A 391 12.27 -5.30 1.41
CA ARG A 391 11.06 -4.56 1.02
C ARG A 391 9.95 -5.49 0.53
N ASN A 392 10.28 -6.49 -0.29
CA ASN A 392 9.31 -7.47 -0.79
C ASN A 392 8.72 -8.35 0.33
N ILE A 393 9.49 -8.73 1.37
CA ILE A 393 8.93 -9.47 2.53
C ILE A 393 7.83 -8.66 3.23
N ARG A 394 8.06 -7.36 3.42
CA ARG A 394 7.08 -6.47 4.04
C ARG A 394 5.84 -6.33 3.18
N HIS A 395 6.03 -6.14 1.87
CA HIS A 395 4.91 -6.07 0.94
C HIS A 395 4.13 -7.39 0.85
N LEU A 396 4.81 -8.54 0.97
CA LEU A 396 4.16 -9.85 1.01
C LEU A 396 3.29 -10.01 2.27
N SER A 397 3.78 -9.50 3.40
CA SER A 397 3.05 -9.52 4.68
C SER A 397 1.80 -8.62 4.62
N ALA A 398 1.92 -7.44 4.00
CA ALA A 398 0.80 -6.55 3.76
C ALA A 398 -0.20 -7.14 2.75
N PHE A 399 0.28 -7.77 1.67
CA PHE A 399 -0.57 -8.48 0.72
C PHE A 399 -1.33 -9.64 1.37
N ALA A 400 -0.67 -10.45 2.21
CA ALA A 400 -1.33 -11.50 2.98
C ALA A 400 -2.44 -10.92 3.88
N SER A 401 -2.17 -9.80 4.57
CA SER A 401 -3.17 -9.09 5.34
C SER A 401 -4.36 -8.64 4.47
N CYS A 402 -4.11 -8.02 3.31
CA CYS A 402 -5.16 -7.65 2.35
C CYS A 402 -6.02 -8.85 1.95
N LEU A 403 -5.40 -9.97 1.53
CA LEU A 403 -6.12 -11.19 1.15
C LEU A 403 -7.08 -11.66 2.24
N PHE A 404 -6.58 -11.75 3.48
CA PHE A 404 -7.38 -12.23 4.61
C PHE A 404 -8.52 -11.28 4.96
N VAL A 405 -8.29 -9.96 4.98
CA VAL A 405 -9.35 -9.00 5.31
C VAL A 405 -10.40 -8.92 4.19
N TRP A 406 -9.96 -8.86 2.92
CA TRP A 406 -10.87 -8.81 1.78
C TRP A 406 -11.75 -10.05 1.73
N ARG A 407 -11.16 -11.25 1.78
CA ARG A 407 -11.91 -12.50 1.79
C ARG A 407 -12.85 -12.60 3.00
N GLY A 408 -12.39 -12.14 4.16
CA GLY A 408 -13.18 -12.15 5.40
C GLY A 408 -14.49 -11.36 5.28
N PHE A 409 -14.44 -10.14 4.74
CA PHE A 409 -15.65 -9.36 4.49
C PHE A 409 -16.46 -9.89 3.32
N TRP A 410 -15.81 -10.32 2.23
CA TRP A 410 -16.47 -10.93 1.07
C TRP A 410 -17.38 -12.09 1.51
N LEU A 411 -16.84 -13.04 2.29
CA LEU A 411 -17.60 -14.15 2.87
C LEU A 411 -18.67 -13.70 3.86
N LEU A 412 -18.41 -12.67 4.66
CA LEU A 412 -19.40 -12.12 5.60
C LEU A 412 -20.59 -11.56 4.83
N TYR A 413 -20.35 -10.86 3.72
CA TYR A 413 -21.41 -10.37 2.84
C TYR A 413 -22.13 -11.51 2.14
N ASP A 414 -21.42 -12.50 1.61
CA ASP A 414 -22.03 -13.67 1.00
C ASP A 414 -22.81 -14.53 1.98
N THR A 415 -22.47 -14.53 3.27
CA THR A 415 -23.20 -15.34 4.27
C THR A 415 -24.38 -14.58 4.88
N TYR A 416 -24.20 -13.28 5.19
CA TYR A 416 -25.15 -12.52 6.01
C TYR A 416 -25.89 -11.43 5.25
N ILE A 417 -25.34 -10.91 4.14
CA ILE A 417 -26.02 -9.95 3.25
C ILE A 417 -26.80 -10.69 2.15
N TYR A 418 -27.20 -11.96 2.39
CA TYR A 418 -28.25 -12.69 1.66
C TYR A 418 -29.65 -12.04 1.75
N ILE A 419 -29.72 -10.76 2.07
CA ILE A 419 -30.95 -10.02 2.21
C ILE A 419 -31.29 -9.49 0.81
N PHE A 420 -32.45 -9.91 0.30
CA PHE A 420 -33.11 -9.55 -0.98
C PHE A 420 -32.77 -10.43 -2.21
N GLU A 421 -33.26 -11.67 -2.18
CA GLU A 421 -33.76 -12.42 -3.36
C GLU A 421 -33.04 -12.20 -4.70
N GLU A 422 -31.74 -12.53 -4.84
CA GLU A 422 -30.99 -12.55 -6.13
C GLU A 422 -31.34 -11.43 -7.15
N ASP A 423 -31.78 -10.26 -6.67
CA ASP A 423 -32.38 -9.26 -7.55
C ASP A 423 -31.28 -8.29 -7.95
N TYR A 424 -31.12 -8.10 -9.25
CA TYR A 424 -30.21 -7.10 -9.81
C TYR A 424 -30.48 -5.71 -9.21
N GLN A 425 -31.72 -5.41 -8.81
CA GLN A 425 -32.08 -4.14 -8.17
C GLN A 425 -31.39 -3.95 -6.82
N THR A 426 -31.30 -5.00 -6.01
CA THR A 426 -30.63 -4.95 -4.71
C THR A 426 -29.15 -4.68 -4.86
N TYR A 427 -28.47 -5.46 -5.72
CA TYR A 427 -27.05 -5.26 -5.93
C TYR A 427 -26.77 -3.88 -6.53
N LEU A 428 -27.60 -3.39 -7.45
CA LEU A 428 -27.48 -2.05 -7.99
C LEU A 428 -27.65 -0.98 -6.91
N MET A 429 -28.65 -1.13 -6.04
CA MET A 429 -28.90 -0.21 -4.94
C MET A 429 -27.72 -0.18 -3.97
N LEU A 430 -27.22 -1.34 -3.52
CA LEU A 430 -26.09 -1.42 -2.59
C LEU A 430 -24.78 -0.94 -3.22
N PHE A 431 -24.55 -1.23 -4.51
CA PHE A 431 -23.44 -0.70 -5.28
C PHE A 431 -23.45 0.84 -5.29
N LEU A 432 -24.60 1.45 -5.61
CA LEU A 432 -24.74 2.90 -5.63
C LEU A 432 -24.65 3.53 -4.24
N ILE A 433 -25.33 2.94 -3.23
CA ILE A 433 -25.27 3.45 -1.85
C ILE A 433 -23.84 3.41 -1.32
N SER A 434 -23.13 2.30 -1.50
CA SER A 434 -21.74 2.17 -1.06
C SER A 434 -20.85 3.21 -1.75
N PHE A 435 -21.03 3.41 -3.06
CA PHE A 435 -20.33 4.46 -3.79
C PHE A 435 -20.65 5.86 -3.26
N PHE A 436 -21.92 6.19 -3.01
CA PHE A 436 -22.30 7.50 -2.47
C PHE A 436 -21.72 7.75 -1.09
N ILE A 437 -21.67 6.73 -0.23
CA ILE A 437 -21.02 6.86 1.09
C ILE A 437 -19.52 7.11 0.91
N LEU A 438 -18.83 6.35 0.06
CA LEU A 438 -17.40 6.57 -0.23
C LEU A 438 -17.14 7.95 -0.86
N ALA A 439 -18.01 8.39 -1.76
CA ALA A 439 -17.90 9.70 -2.40
C ALA A 439 -18.13 10.85 -1.42
N PHE A 440 -19.04 10.67 -0.44
CA PHE A 440 -19.26 11.60 0.66
C PHE A 440 -18.06 11.64 1.61
N LEU A 441 -17.47 10.48 1.92
CA LEU A 441 -16.22 10.37 2.66
C LEU A 441 -15.02 10.88 1.85
N GLN A 442 -15.14 11.10 0.54
CA GLN A 442 -14.03 11.51 -0.32
C GLN A 442 -12.92 10.46 -0.48
N THR A 443 -13.31 9.18 -0.43
CA THR A 443 -12.47 8.01 -0.65
C THR A 443 -12.97 7.14 -1.80
N SER A 444 -13.83 7.67 -2.68
CA SER A 444 -14.38 6.90 -3.80
C SER A 444 -13.30 6.47 -4.79
N SER A 445 -12.21 7.22 -4.92
CA SER A 445 -11.05 6.87 -5.73
C SER A 445 -10.39 5.57 -5.29
N SER A 446 -10.49 5.18 -4.02
CA SER A 446 -9.94 3.92 -3.51
C SER A 446 -10.60 2.69 -4.16
N THR A 447 -11.75 2.86 -4.84
CA THR A 447 -12.38 1.78 -5.59
C THR A 447 -11.65 1.46 -6.90
N ASN A 448 -10.76 2.34 -7.37
CA ASN A 448 -10.03 2.17 -8.62
C ASN A 448 -8.68 1.48 -8.38
N GLY A 449 -8.15 0.86 -9.44
CA GLY A 449 -6.79 0.30 -9.49
C GLY A 449 -5.69 1.37 -9.28
N PRO A 450 -4.40 0.98 -9.36
CA PRO A 450 -3.29 1.61 -8.64
C PRO A 450 -3.30 3.13 -8.71
N LEU A 451 -3.50 3.73 -7.55
CA LEU A 451 -3.58 5.18 -7.37
C LEU A 451 -2.18 5.75 -7.17
N ASN A 452 -1.97 6.97 -7.63
CA ASN A 452 -0.77 7.72 -7.28
C ASN A 452 -0.65 7.83 -5.75
N ASN A 453 0.56 7.63 -5.24
CA ASN A 453 0.84 7.71 -3.82
C ASN A 453 0.46 9.08 -3.26
N ILE A 454 -0.30 9.07 -2.17
CA ILE A 454 -0.58 10.26 -1.38
C ILE A 454 0.69 10.68 -0.65
N THR A 455 0.94 11.99 -0.59
CA THR A 455 2.02 12.55 0.22
C THR A 455 1.62 12.55 1.69
N ASP A 456 2.42 11.89 2.54
CA ASP A 456 2.27 11.95 3.99
C ASP A 456 3.04 13.15 4.56
N GLU A 457 2.32 14.24 4.85
CA GLU A 457 2.90 15.46 5.41
C GLU A 457 3.57 15.24 6.77
N TYR A 458 3.00 14.34 7.59
CA TYR A 458 3.47 14.10 8.96
C TYR A 458 4.49 12.95 9.05
N ASN A 459 4.71 12.24 7.94
CA ASN A 459 5.55 11.05 7.81
C ASN A 459 5.21 9.99 8.87
N PHE A 460 3.92 9.84 9.19
CA PHE A 460 3.40 8.83 10.11
C PHE A 460 3.56 7.42 9.55
N PHE A 461 3.32 7.26 8.26
CA PHE A 461 3.25 5.99 7.55
C PHE A 461 4.15 6.07 6.30
N PRO A 462 5.48 6.01 6.49
CA PRO A 462 6.44 6.24 5.40
C PRO A 462 6.36 5.20 4.28
N LEU A 463 5.84 3.99 4.56
CA LEU A 463 5.78 2.89 3.60
C LEU A 463 4.39 2.76 2.95
N TYR A 464 3.33 2.94 3.73
CA TYR A 464 1.95 2.90 3.26
C TYR A 464 1.26 4.20 3.64
N PRO A 465 1.34 5.25 2.81
CA PRO A 465 0.85 6.58 3.15
C PRO A 465 -0.69 6.58 3.20
N ASN A 466 -1.21 6.14 4.33
CA ASN A 466 -2.63 6.18 4.64
C ASN A 466 -2.87 7.48 5.38
N CYS A 467 -2.99 8.60 4.65
CA CYS A 467 -3.10 9.95 5.21
C CYS A 467 -4.45 10.59 4.92
N TYR A 468 -5.45 9.76 4.65
CA TYR A 468 -6.77 10.21 4.25
C TYR A 468 -7.42 11.14 5.31
N LEU A 469 -7.38 10.80 6.60
CA LEU A 469 -8.03 11.58 7.66
C LEU A 469 -7.31 12.91 7.88
N SER A 470 -5.98 12.94 7.80
CA SER A 470 -5.22 14.19 7.93
C SER A 470 -5.57 15.15 6.80
N ILE A 471 -5.66 14.66 5.56
CA ILE A 471 -6.04 15.48 4.40
C ILE A 471 -7.48 15.99 4.52
N VAL A 472 -8.42 15.14 4.94
CA VAL A 472 -9.82 15.56 5.14
C VAL A 472 -9.92 16.65 6.21
N LEU A 473 -9.25 16.49 7.36
CA LEU A 473 -9.27 17.50 8.43
C LEU A 473 -8.60 18.81 8.01
N GLU A 474 -7.55 18.75 7.20
CA GLU A 474 -6.92 19.96 6.64
C GLU A 474 -7.86 20.69 5.67
N ARG A 475 -8.58 19.93 4.83
CA ARG A 475 -9.50 20.49 3.84
C ARG A 475 -10.79 21.06 4.44
N TYR A 476 -11.23 20.50 5.57
CA TYR A 476 -12.44 20.89 6.27
C TYR A 476 -12.13 21.32 7.71
N PRO A 477 -11.57 22.53 7.92
CA PRO A 477 -11.17 22.98 9.25
C PRO A 477 -12.32 23.03 10.26
N GLN A 478 -13.56 23.18 9.79
CA GLN A 478 -14.77 23.13 10.63
C GLN A 478 -15.02 21.75 11.28
N LEU A 479 -14.44 20.68 10.75
CA LEU A 479 -14.47 19.34 11.35
C LEU A 479 -13.29 19.12 12.30
N ASP A 480 -12.35 20.06 12.39
CA ASP A 480 -11.19 19.95 13.26
C ASP A 480 -11.55 20.33 14.70
N TRP A 481 -11.94 19.32 15.47
CA TRP A 481 -12.27 19.44 16.89
C TRP A 481 -11.11 19.99 17.74
N PHE A 482 -9.87 19.93 17.24
CA PHE A 482 -8.69 20.45 17.93
C PHE A 482 -8.45 21.94 17.64
N ARG A 483 -9.12 22.52 16.65
CA ARG A 483 -9.01 23.94 16.32
C ARG A 483 -9.91 24.75 17.25
N SER A 484 -9.32 25.41 18.25
CA SER A 484 -10.11 26.28 19.13
C SER A 484 -10.78 27.40 18.32
N PRO A 485 -12.08 27.71 18.54
CA PRO A 485 -12.82 28.74 17.80
C PRO A 485 -12.34 30.19 18.08
N ILE A 486 -11.27 30.36 18.87
CA ILE A 486 -10.85 31.65 19.42
C ILE A 486 -10.04 32.48 18.41
N ILE A 487 -9.46 31.86 17.38
CA ILE A 487 -8.53 32.56 16.46
C ILE A 487 -9.25 33.27 15.29
N GLU A 488 -10.48 32.89 14.94
CA GLU A 488 -11.20 33.51 13.82
C GLU A 488 -11.92 34.83 14.17
N ARG A 489 -11.91 35.27 15.44
CA ARG A 489 -12.51 36.57 15.80
C ARG A 489 -11.65 37.80 15.51
N ASN A 490 -10.39 37.62 15.12
CA ASN A 490 -9.43 38.71 14.91
C ASN A 490 -8.91 38.82 13.46
N ARG A 491 -9.58 38.23 12.46
CA ARG A 491 -9.28 38.45 11.03
C ARG A 491 -10.47 38.98 10.26
#